data_AF-A0A3N0IJ73-F1
#
_entry.id   AF-A0A3N0IJ73-F1
#
_cell.length_a   1.000
_cell.length_b   1.000
_cell.length_c   1.000
_cell.angle_alpha   90.00
_cell.angle_beta   90.00
_cell.angle_gamma   90.00
#
_symmetry.space_group_name_H-M   'P 1'
#
loop_
_entity.id
_entity.type
_entity.pdbx_description
1 polymer ?
#
loop_
_entity_poly.entity_id
_entity_poly.type
_entity_poly.pdbx_seq_one_letter_code
_entity_poly.pdbx_strand_id
1 'polypeptide(L)'
;MTKKTEGLRVGPITLVTLIAALLLAVLAVLCATTANAQATMANRQATSLTEAYAIDSCGQRMVAGIEESLSQGDVAAALTTAKLDAIANNAKAADGACDLNIESEYDGSTVSFTISAPSGKTLCAKVTRENASVSVEEWKLTTAQETPQDELWSSNNTK
;
A
#
# COMPACT_ATOMS: atom_id res chain seq x y z
N MET A 1 42.46 42.57 40.70
CA MET A 1 40.98 42.64 40.74
C MET A 1 40.45 41.22 40.61
N THR A 2 40.43 40.47 41.71
CA THR A 2 40.05 39.06 41.74
C THR A 2 38.53 38.96 41.83
N LYS A 3 37.91 38.45 40.76
CA LYS A 3 36.46 38.27 40.65
C LYS A 3 36.03 37.20 41.65
N LYS A 4 35.41 37.61 42.75
CA LYS A 4 34.79 36.72 43.75
C LYS A 4 33.69 35.93 43.03
N THR A 5 33.89 34.64 42.83
CA THR A 5 32.82 33.72 42.44
C THR A 5 31.89 33.56 43.64
N GLU A 6 30.82 34.34 43.67
CA GLU A 6 29.70 34.06 44.58
C GLU A 6 29.12 32.70 44.19
N GLY A 7 29.41 31.69 45.02
CA GLY A 7 28.78 30.39 44.91
C GLY A 7 27.28 30.53 45.10
N LEU A 8 26.52 30.18 44.06
CA LEU A 8 25.06 30.15 44.09
C LEU A 8 24.64 29.19 45.21
N ARG A 9 24.09 29.71 46.31
CA ARG A 9 23.54 28.88 47.41
C ARG A 9 22.21 28.30 46.96
N VAL A 10 22.27 27.22 46.17
CA VAL A 10 21.09 26.49 45.73
C VAL A 10 20.58 25.66 46.91
N GLY A 11 19.38 25.97 47.39
CA GLY A 11 18.71 25.15 48.39
C GLY A 11 18.35 23.77 47.83
N PRO A 12 18.31 22.70 48.66
CA PRO A 12 18.03 21.34 48.20
C PRO A 12 16.68 21.20 47.47
N ILE A 13 15.70 22.05 47.80
CA ILE A 13 14.40 22.09 47.12
C ILE A 13 14.55 22.53 45.65
N THR A 14 15.33 23.58 45.39
CA THR A 14 15.59 24.07 44.03
C THR A 14 16.31 23.02 43.17
N LEU A 15 17.22 22.25 43.77
CA LEU A 15 17.89 21.15 43.09
C LEU A 15 16.91 20.06 42.66
N VAL A 16 16.04 19.60 43.57
CA VAL A 16 15.03 18.57 43.26
C VAL A 16 14.06 19.05 42.17
N THR A 17 13.62 20.31 42.22
CA THR A 17 12.73 20.87 41.19
C THR A 17 13.40 20.94 39.81
N LEU A 18 14.69 21.25 39.74
CA LEU A 18 15.42 21.29 38.48
C LEU A 18 15.59 19.89 37.88
N ILE A 19 15.90 18.89 38.71
CA ILE A 19 16.00 17.50 38.27
C ILE A 19 14.64 17.01 37.78
N ALA A 20 13.57 17.27 38.53
CA ALA A 20 12.22 16.90 38.12
C ALA A 20 11.82 17.56 36.79
N ALA A 21 12.10 18.84 36.61
CA ALA A 21 11.85 19.56 35.36
C ALA A 21 12.65 18.96 34.18
N LEU A 22 13.92 18.61 34.41
CA LEU A 22 14.75 17.96 33.39
C LEU A 22 14.22 16.57 33.02
N LEU A 23 13.79 15.76 34.00
CA LEU A 23 13.19 14.46 33.74
C LEU A 23 11.88 14.58 32.96
N LEU A 24 11.01 15.53 33.33
CA LEU A 24 9.78 15.81 32.58
C LEU A 24 10.07 16.27 31.16
N ALA A 25 11.10 17.09 30.95
CA ALA A 25 11.51 17.51 29.62
C ALA A 25 12.00 16.32 28.77
N VAL A 26 12.81 15.43 29.34
CA VAL A 26 13.30 14.22 28.65
C VAL A 26 12.14 13.28 28.31
N LEU A 27 11.21 13.05 29.25
CA LEU A 27 10.01 12.25 29.00
C LEU A 27 9.17 12.86 27.87
N ALA A 28 8.96 14.17 27.88
CA ALA A 28 8.22 14.86 26.83
C ALA A 28 8.86 14.68 25.44
N VAL A 29 10.19 14.82 25.34
CA VAL A 29 10.92 14.60 24.08
C VAL A 29 10.78 13.15 23.62
N LEU A 30 10.92 12.17 24.51
CA LEU A 30 10.81 10.75 24.16
C LEU A 30 9.38 10.37 23.72
N CYS A 31 8.37 10.92 24.37
CA CYS A 31 6.98 10.78 23.95
C CYS A 31 6.76 11.39 22.55
N ALA A 32 7.32 12.58 22.29
CA ALA A 32 7.20 13.25 20.99
C ALA A 32 7.89 12.46 19.86
N THR A 33 9.08 11.90 20.09
CA THR A 33 9.76 11.09 19.07
C THR A 33 9.00 9.81 18.76
N THR A 34 8.45 9.15 19.80
CA THR A 34 7.63 7.95 19.63
C THR A 34 6.32 8.27 18.89
N ALA A 35 5.65 9.36 19.24
CA ALA A 35 4.43 9.80 18.55
C ALA A 35 4.69 10.11 17.06
N ASN A 36 5.80 10.77 16.73
CA ASN A 36 6.17 11.05 15.34
C ASN A 36 6.48 9.78 14.55
N ALA A 37 7.16 8.81 15.17
CA ALA A 37 7.43 7.52 14.54
C ALA A 37 6.11 6.75 14.29
N GLN A 38 5.20 6.73 15.27
CA GLN A 38 3.88 6.13 15.13
C GLN A 38 3.06 6.81 14.03
N ALA A 39 3.06 8.14 13.97
CA ALA A 39 2.35 8.89 12.92
C ALA A 39 2.91 8.57 11.52
N THR A 40 4.24 8.48 11.39
CA THR A 40 4.88 8.11 10.11
C THR A 40 4.48 6.70 9.68
N MET A 41 4.47 5.75 10.62
CA MET A 41 4.04 4.37 10.35
C MET A 41 2.56 4.31 9.97
N ALA A 42 1.69 5.03 10.70
CA ALA A 42 0.26 5.12 10.41
C ALA A 42 0.00 5.72 9.02
N ASN A 43 0.74 6.76 8.64
CA ASN A 43 0.63 7.36 7.31
C ASN A 43 1.00 6.36 6.20
N ARG A 44 2.10 5.62 6.38
CA ARG A 44 2.51 4.56 5.41
C ARG A 44 1.45 3.47 5.30
N GLN A 45 0.85 3.05 6.42
CA GLN A 45 -0.24 2.08 6.43
C GLN A 45 -1.47 2.61 5.69
N ALA A 46 -1.87 3.85 5.96
CA ALA A 46 -3.00 4.50 5.30
C ALA A 46 -2.78 4.61 3.78
N THR A 47 -1.59 5.02 3.33
CA THR A 47 -1.24 5.07 1.91
C THR A 47 -1.30 3.68 1.27
N SER A 48 -0.64 2.68 1.88
CA SER A 48 -0.64 1.32 1.33
C SER A 48 -2.04 0.70 1.27
N LEU A 49 -2.91 1.03 2.23
CA LEU A 49 -4.27 0.52 2.27
C LEU A 49 -5.17 1.22 1.23
N THR A 50 -5.03 2.54 1.09
CA THR A 50 -5.73 3.32 0.07
C THR A 50 -5.43 2.78 -1.34
N GLU A 51 -4.16 2.50 -1.60
CA GLU A 51 -3.73 1.93 -2.87
C GLU A 51 -4.28 0.51 -3.09
N ALA A 52 -4.29 -0.33 -2.06
CA ALA A 52 -4.88 -1.67 -2.15
C ALA A 52 -6.38 -1.60 -2.50
N TYR A 53 -7.12 -0.67 -1.90
CA TYR A 53 -8.53 -0.44 -2.24
C TYR A 53 -8.72 0.11 -3.65
N ALA A 54 -7.82 0.98 -4.13
CA ALA A 54 -7.87 1.48 -5.51
C ALA A 54 -7.74 0.32 -6.51
N ILE A 55 -6.76 -0.57 -6.30
CA ILE A 55 -6.55 -1.76 -7.14
C ILE A 55 -7.76 -2.70 -7.08
N ASP A 56 -8.25 -3.00 -5.88
CA ASP A 56 -9.39 -3.91 -5.68
C ASP A 56 -10.66 -3.37 -6.35
N SER A 57 -10.97 -2.09 -6.15
CA SER A 57 -12.11 -1.44 -6.79
C SER A 57 -11.99 -1.42 -8.31
N CYS A 58 -10.77 -1.24 -8.85
CA CYS A 58 -10.50 -1.29 -10.28
C CYS A 58 -10.77 -2.69 -10.84
N GLY A 59 -10.30 -3.74 -10.14
CA GLY A 59 -10.59 -5.12 -10.49
C GLY A 59 -12.08 -5.43 -10.48
N GLN A 60 -12.82 -4.96 -9.48
CA GLN A 60 -14.27 -5.20 -9.38
C GLN A 60 -15.02 -4.54 -10.54
N ARG A 61 -14.62 -3.31 -10.93
CA ARG A 61 -15.17 -2.64 -12.13
C ARG A 61 -14.86 -3.39 -13.41
N MET A 62 -13.66 -3.97 -13.51
CA MET A 62 -13.29 -4.79 -14.65
C MET A 62 -14.16 -6.04 -14.75
N VAL A 63 -14.38 -6.75 -13.64
CA VAL A 63 -15.32 -7.89 -13.60
C VAL A 63 -16.73 -7.46 -14.00
N ALA A 64 -17.22 -6.34 -13.49
CA ALA A 64 -18.54 -5.80 -13.84
C ALA A 64 -18.65 -5.48 -15.35
N GLY A 65 -17.62 -4.89 -15.96
CA GLY A 65 -17.61 -4.61 -17.40
C GLY A 65 -17.54 -5.88 -18.27
N ILE A 66 -16.87 -6.92 -17.77
CA ILE A 66 -16.86 -8.26 -18.40
C ILE A 66 -18.26 -8.87 -18.34
N GLU A 67 -18.90 -8.84 -17.17
CA GLU A 67 -20.26 -9.35 -16.98
C GLU A 67 -21.29 -8.60 -17.84
N GLU A 68 -21.21 -7.27 -17.89
CA GLU A 68 -22.06 -6.45 -18.75
C GLU A 68 -21.87 -6.82 -20.23
N SER A 69 -20.64 -6.99 -20.67
CA SER A 69 -20.34 -7.38 -22.06
C SER A 69 -20.88 -8.77 -22.40
N LEU A 70 -20.83 -9.71 -21.46
CA LEU A 70 -21.38 -11.06 -21.61
C LEU A 70 -22.90 -11.08 -21.61
N SER A 71 -23.55 -10.16 -20.90
CA SER A 71 -25.01 -10.02 -20.87
C SER A 71 -25.61 -9.55 -22.20
N GLN A 72 -24.81 -8.87 -23.05
CA GLN A 72 -25.24 -8.28 -24.32
C GLN A 72 -25.26 -9.25 -25.53
N GLY A 73 -24.80 -10.49 -25.38
CA GLY A 73 -24.87 -11.53 -26.43
C GLY A 73 -23.54 -12.19 -26.79
N ASP A 74 -23.53 -12.97 -27.88
CA ASP A 74 -22.55 -14.01 -28.24
C ASP A 74 -21.10 -13.77 -27.77
N VAL A 75 -20.61 -14.71 -26.96
CA VAL A 75 -19.43 -14.58 -26.09
C VAL A 75 -18.11 -14.55 -26.85
N ALA A 76 -18.06 -15.19 -28.02
CA ALA A 76 -16.92 -15.10 -28.91
C ALA A 76 -16.75 -13.69 -29.52
N ALA A 77 -17.84 -12.94 -29.71
CA ALA A 77 -17.82 -11.55 -30.14
C ALA A 77 -17.79 -10.55 -28.97
N ALA A 78 -18.18 -10.98 -27.77
CA ALA A 78 -18.28 -10.14 -26.59
C ALA A 78 -16.92 -9.82 -25.93
N LEU A 79 -15.93 -10.70 -26.03
CA LEU A 79 -14.65 -10.59 -25.32
C LEU A 79 -13.46 -10.51 -26.29
N THR A 80 -13.58 -9.69 -27.34
CA THR A 80 -12.42 -9.35 -28.17
C THR A 80 -11.41 -8.52 -27.38
N THR A 81 -10.13 -8.57 -27.76
CA THR A 81 -9.07 -7.75 -27.13
C THR A 81 -9.45 -6.28 -27.05
N ALA A 82 -10.01 -5.72 -28.13
CA ALA A 82 -10.43 -4.32 -28.17
C ALA A 82 -11.56 -3.98 -27.16
N LYS A 83 -12.46 -4.93 -26.88
CA LYS A 83 -13.49 -4.74 -25.85
C LYS A 83 -12.91 -4.83 -24.44
N LEU A 84 -11.99 -5.76 -24.20
CA LEU A 84 -11.27 -5.84 -22.93
C LEU A 84 -10.45 -4.58 -22.65
N ASP A 85 -9.79 -4.03 -23.66
CA ASP A 85 -9.09 -2.74 -23.57
C ASP A 85 -10.06 -1.59 -23.22
N ALA A 86 -11.25 -1.58 -23.82
CA ALA A 86 -12.27 -0.58 -23.52
C ALA A 86 -12.80 -0.70 -22.07
N ILE A 87 -13.05 -1.94 -21.60
CA ILE A 87 -13.45 -2.22 -20.22
C ILE A 87 -12.34 -1.78 -19.25
N ALA A 88 -11.08 -2.10 -19.56
CA ALA A 88 -9.93 -1.71 -18.77
C ALA A 88 -9.81 -0.18 -18.67
N ASN A 89 -9.96 0.53 -19.78
CA ASN A 89 -9.94 2.00 -19.79
C ASN A 89 -11.08 2.60 -18.98
N ASN A 90 -12.29 2.02 -19.06
CA ASN A 90 -13.43 2.45 -18.23
C ASN A 90 -13.21 2.16 -16.75
N ALA A 91 -12.58 1.03 -16.40
CA ALA A 91 -12.26 0.69 -15.02
C ALA A 91 -11.23 1.67 -14.41
N LYS A 92 -10.27 2.14 -15.22
CA LYS A 92 -9.28 3.18 -14.83
C LYS A 92 -9.83 4.60 -14.76
N ALA A 93 -10.87 4.90 -15.54
CA ALA A 93 -11.47 6.23 -15.60
C ALA A 93 -12.17 6.64 -14.29
N ALA A 94 -12.35 5.70 -13.35
CA ALA A 94 -12.82 6.00 -12.01
C ALA A 94 -11.76 6.72 -11.16
N ASP A 95 -12.22 7.59 -10.26
CA ASP A 95 -11.36 8.38 -9.39
C ASP A 95 -10.40 7.48 -8.58
N GLY A 96 -9.10 7.82 -8.59
CA GLY A 96 -8.04 7.08 -7.89
C GLY A 96 -7.40 5.90 -8.64
N ALA A 97 -7.81 5.57 -9.88
CA ALA A 97 -7.30 4.43 -10.65
C ALA A 97 -6.54 4.80 -11.94
N CYS A 98 -6.37 6.10 -12.23
CA CYS A 98 -5.78 6.59 -13.48
C CYS A 98 -4.33 6.14 -13.73
N ASP A 99 -3.57 5.89 -12.65
CA ASP A 99 -2.16 5.49 -12.72
C ASP A 99 -1.96 3.97 -12.77
N LEU A 100 -3.05 3.19 -12.76
CA LEU A 100 -2.98 1.73 -12.81
C LEU A 100 -2.76 1.25 -14.24
N ASN A 101 -1.85 0.29 -14.42
CA ASN A 101 -1.77 -0.50 -15.65
C ASN A 101 -2.72 -1.70 -15.56
N ILE A 102 -3.37 -2.06 -16.65
CA ILE A 102 -4.25 -3.23 -16.72
C ILE A 102 -3.86 -3.99 -17.98
N GLU A 103 -3.49 -5.24 -17.81
CA GLU A 103 -3.25 -6.18 -18.89
C GLU A 103 -4.28 -7.28 -18.80
N SER A 104 -4.86 -7.66 -19.93
CA SER A 104 -5.97 -8.60 -19.98
C SER A 104 -5.83 -9.53 -21.16
N GLU A 105 -6.11 -10.81 -20.94
CA GLU A 105 -6.04 -11.85 -21.94
C GLU A 105 -7.28 -12.74 -21.86
N TYR A 106 -7.75 -13.20 -23.02
CA TYR A 106 -8.86 -14.12 -23.14
C TYR A 106 -8.43 -15.40 -23.84
N ASP A 107 -8.50 -16.53 -23.13
CA ASP A 107 -8.10 -17.85 -23.61
C ASP A 107 -9.32 -18.65 -24.16
N GLY A 108 -10.35 -17.96 -24.65
CA GLY A 108 -11.55 -18.59 -25.21
C GLY A 108 -12.59 -19.09 -24.20
N SER A 109 -12.24 -19.19 -22.91
CA SER A 109 -13.18 -19.50 -21.82
C SER A 109 -12.92 -18.71 -20.53
N THR A 110 -11.67 -18.33 -20.30
CA THR A 110 -11.22 -17.64 -19.09
C THR A 110 -10.64 -16.29 -19.48
N VAL A 111 -11.05 -15.23 -18.76
CA VAL A 111 -10.41 -13.93 -18.81
C VAL A 111 -9.42 -13.86 -17.66
N SER A 112 -8.14 -13.70 -17.98
CA SER A 112 -7.09 -13.41 -17.00
C SER A 112 -6.73 -11.95 -17.10
N PHE A 113 -6.65 -11.26 -15.98
CA PHE A 113 -6.20 -9.87 -15.97
C PHE A 113 -5.26 -9.57 -14.82
N THR A 114 -4.32 -8.68 -15.08
CA THR A 114 -3.33 -8.20 -14.12
C THR A 114 -3.44 -6.69 -14.03
N ILE A 115 -3.67 -6.18 -12.83
CA ILE A 115 -3.68 -4.75 -12.52
C ILE A 115 -2.39 -4.44 -11.77
N SER A 116 -1.59 -3.52 -12.28
CA SER A 116 -0.30 -3.14 -11.70
C SER A 116 -0.32 -1.66 -11.30
N ALA A 117 0.04 -1.38 -10.05
CA ALA A 117 0.21 -0.03 -9.55
C ALA A 117 1.69 0.42 -9.62
N PRO A 118 1.97 1.73 -9.68
CA PRO A 118 3.35 2.26 -9.69
C PRO A 118 4.18 1.85 -8.47
N SER A 119 3.56 1.49 -7.34
CA SER A 119 4.25 0.99 -6.15
C SER A 119 4.81 -0.43 -6.27
N GLY A 120 4.50 -1.15 -7.35
CA GLY A 120 4.81 -2.57 -7.49
C GLY A 120 3.78 -3.51 -6.85
N LYS A 121 2.64 -2.99 -6.38
CA LYS A 121 1.47 -3.82 -6.05
C LYS A 121 0.79 -4.31 -7.32
N THR A 122 0.47 -5.59 -7.36
CA THR A 122 -0.21 -6.22 -8.49
C THR A 122 -1.40 -7.04 -8.02
N LEU A 123 -2.52 -6.93 -8.72
CA LEU A 123 -3.65 -7.84 -8.57
C LEU A 123 -3.69 -8.75 -9.80
N CYS A 124 -3.53 -10.05 -9.58
CA CYS A 124 -3.76 -11.05 -10.61
C CYS A 124 -5.13 -11.69 -10.35
N ALA A 125 -6.01 -11.61 -11.33
CA ALA A 125 -7.33 -12.19 -11.25
C ALA A 125 -7.62 -13.11 -12.45
N LYS A 126 -8.35 -14.19 -12.18
CA LYS A 126 -8.87 -15.09 -13.20
C LYS A 126 -10.36 -15.22 -13.05
N VAL A 127 -11.03 -15.08 -14.17
CA VAL A 127 -12.46 -14.94 -14.24
C VAL A 127 -12.97 -15.90 -15.30
N THR A 128 -13.82 -16.83 -14.90
CA THR A 128 -14.45 -17.78 -15.80
C THR A 128 -15.92 -17.50 -15.96
N ARG A 129 -16.42 -17.82 -17.15
CA ARG A 129 -17.85 -17.75 -17.41
C ARG A 129 -18.51 -19.03 -16.90
N GLU A 130 -19.56 -18.86 -16.11
CA GLU A 130 -20.44 -19.94 -15.69
C GLU A 130 -21.87 -19.60 -16.13
N ASN A 131 -22.32 -20.21 -17.24
CA ASN A 131 -23.64 -19.97 -17.84
C ASN A 131 -23.87 -18.49 -18.24
N ALA A 132 -24.75 -17.80 -17.51
CA ALA A 132 -25.14 -16.40 -17.72
C ALA A 132 -24.43 -15.43 -16.75
N SER A 133 -23.57 -15.95 -15.87
CA SER A 133 -22.86 -15.18 -14.86
C SER A 133 -21.35 -15.38 -14.95
N VAL A 134 -20.63 -14.53 -14.24
CA VAL A 134 -19.18 -14.54 -14.15
C VAL A 134 -18.76 -15.05 -12.78
N SER A 135 -17.82 -15.99 -12.74
CA SER A 135 -17.24 -16.54 -11.52
C SER A 135 -15.77 -16.12 -11.41
N VAL A 136 -15.33 -15.75 -10.21
CA VAL A 136 -13.94 -15.36 -9.95
C VAL A 136 -13.20 -16.58 -9.38
N GLU A 137 -12.27 -17.13 -10.15
CA GLU A 137 -11.48 -18.32 -9.74
C GLU A 137 -10.25 -17.93 -8.92
N GLU A 138 -9.63 -16.81 -9.27
CA GLU A 138 -8.43 -16.32 -8.61
C GLU A 138 -8.56 -14.82 -8.36
N TRP A 139 -8.25 -14.40 -7.14
CA TRP A 139 -8.14 -12.99 -6.75
C TRP A 139 -6.93 -12.83 -5.84
N LYS A 140 -5.79 -12.52 -6.43
CA LYS A 140 -4.51 -12.50 -5.73
C LYS A 140 -3.86 -11.12 -5.79
N LEU A 141 -3.99 -10.38 -4.71
CA LEU A 141 -3.25 -9.15 -4.49
C LEU A 141 -1.85 -9.48 -3.95
N THR A 142 -0.81 -9.12 -4.70
CA THR A 142 0.59 -9.31 -4.37
C THR A 142 1.27 -7.94 -4.23
N THR A 143 2.22 -7.82 -3.31
CA THR A 143 3.12 -6.68 -3.25
C THR A 143 4.52 -7.21 -3.54
N ALA A 144 5.20 -6.67 -4.55
CA ALA A 144 6.62 -6.94 -4.72
C ALA A 144 7.37 -6.32 -3.51
N GLN A 145 7.68 -7.14 -2.50
CA GLN A 145 8.72 -6.77 -1.56
C GLN A 145 10.05 -7.08 -2.24
N GLU A 146 10.77 -6.05 -2.66
CA GLU A 146 12.23 -6.15 -2.74
C GLU A 146 12.70 -6.48 -1.33
N THR A 147 12.84 -7.77 -1.07
CA THR A 147 13.55 -8.24 0.11
C THR A 147 15.01 -8.18 -0.30
N PRO A 148 15.85 -7.33 0.30
CA PRO A 148 17.28 -7.42 0.08
C PRO A 148 17.73 -8.74 0.73
N GLN A 149 17.66 -9.85 -0.02
CA GLN A 149 18.09 -11.17 0.46
C GLN A 149 19.61 -11.24 0.61
N ASP A 150 20.36 -10.26 0.11
CA ASP A 150 21.82 -10.29 0.08
C ASP A 150 22.50 -9.79 1.38
N GLU A 151 21.81 -9.14 2.31
CA GLU A 151 22.45 -8.57 3.51
C GLU A 151 22.17 -9.30 4.83
N LEU A 152 21.16 -10.18 4.91
CA LEU A 152 20.73 -10.70 6.21
C LEU A 152 21.48 -11.95 6.71
N TRP A 153 22.11 -12.73 5.82
CA TRP A 153 22.85 -13.94 6.22
C TRP A 153 24.20 -14.16 5.53
N SER A 154 24.73 -13.16 4.80
CA SER A 154 26.11 -13.19 4.35
C SER A 154 27.03 -12.81 5.53
N SER A 155 27.08 -13.68 6.55
CA SER A 155 28.19 -13.68 7.49
C SER A 155 29.46 -13.82 6.66
N ASN A 156 30.27 -12.76 6.63
CA ASN A 156 31.63 -12.74 6.13
C ASN A 156 32.42 -13.88 6.78
N ASN A 157 32.36 -15.06 6.16
CA ASN A 157 33.20 -16.19 6.49
C ASN A 157 34.43 -16.09 5.57
N THR A 158 35.26 -15.08 5.84
CA THR A 158 36.57 -14.95 5.21
C THR A 158 37.64 -14.78 6.27
N LYS A 159 38.39 -15.88 6.41
CA LYS A 159 39.71 -16.09 7.02
C LYS A 159 39.78 -16.40 8.51
#